data_AF-A0A0Q7BYP2-F1
#
_entry.id   AF-A0A0Q7BYP2-F1
#
_cell.length_a   1.000
_cell.length_b   1.000
_cell.length_c   1.000
_cell.angle_alpha   90.00
_cell.angle_beta   90.00
_cell.angle_gamma   90.00
#
_symmetry.space_group_name_H-M   'P 1'
#
loop_
_entity.id
_entity.type
_entity.pdbx_description
1 polymer ?
#
loop_
_entity_poly.entity_id
_entity_poly.type
_entity_poly.pdbx_seq_one_letter_code
_entity_poly.pdbx_strand_id
1 'polypeptide(L)'
;MSLIVVSLTAATICFAGQCHHALVGKDTPVGIFPLTQRIVQAEGYGGDVLQFKETAREVFAVHRVWLGNPTQHRLERLRGPAAGRRGITGGCINVAPEVYDALVGMTELKVTW
;
A
#
# COMPACT_ATOMS: atom_id res chain seq x y z
N MET A 1 13.52 -9.15 -12.94
CA MET A 1 12.97 -8.96 -11.58
C MET A 1 12.61 -7.48 -11.45
N SER A 2 11.33 -7.17 -11.42
CA SER A 2 10.84 -5.79 -11.30
C SER A 2 10.64 -5.49 -9.83
N LEU A 3 11.59 -4.78 -9.22
CA LEU A 3 11.60 -4.50 -7.79
C LEU A 3 10.65 -3.32 -7.48
N ILE A 4 9.69 -3.55 -6.58
CA ILE A 4 8.91 -2.47 -5.97
C ILE A 4 9.61 -2.04 -4.68
N VAL A 5 9.82 -0.74 -4.50
CA VAL A 5 10.41 -0.17 -3.28
C VAL A 5 9.43 0.79 -2.61
N VAL A 6 9.14 0.58 -1.33
CA VAL A 6 8.32 1.48 -0.52
C VAL A 6 9.19 2.17 0.51
N SER A 7 9.15 3.50 0.56
CA SER A 7 9.76 4.29 1.63
C SER A 7 8.69 4.76 2.60
N LEU A 8 8.83 4.38 3.87
CA LEU A 8 7.92 4.78 4.94
C LEU A 8 8.10 6.26 5.31
N THR A 9 9.32 6.80 5.23
CA THR A 9 9.63 8.21 5.50
C THR A 9 9.04 9.11 4.42
N ALA A 10 9.27 8.78 3.14
CA ALA A 10 8.73 9.56 2.02
C ALA A 10 7.23 9.29 1.77
N ALA A 11 6.70 8.21 2.33
CA ALA A 11 5.35 7.70 2.07
C ALA A 11 5.11 7.52 0.57
N THR A 12 6.05 6.84 -0.09
CA THR A 12 6.05 6.58 -1.54
C THR A 12 6.24 5.11 -1.85
N ILE A 13 5.76 4.73 -3.02
CA ILE A 13 5.99 3.44 -3.67
C ILE A 13 6.62 3.70 -5.03
N CYS A 14 7.74 3.04 -5.34
CA CYS A 14 8.52 3.26 -6.54
C CYS A 14 8.72 1.97 -7.31
N PHE A 15 8.52 2.02 -8.62
CA PHE A 15 8.73 0.92 -9.56
C PHE A 15 8.92 1.51 -10.96
N ALA A 16 9.58 0.77 -11.86
CA ALA A 16 9.82 1.20 -13.25
C ALA A 16 10.43 2.62 -13.39
N GLY A 17 11.26 3.05 -12.42
CA GLY A 17 11.90 4.37 -12.42
C GLY A 17 10.99 5.54 -12.03
N GLN A 18 9.75 5.28 -11.62
CA GLN A 18 8.80 6.30 -11.15
C GLN A 18 8.42 6.05 -9.70
N CYS A 19 8.05 7.12 -8.99
CA CYS A 19 7.57 7.07 -7.61
C CYS A 19 6.18 7.68 -7.52
N HIS A 20 5.32 7.01 -6.77
CA HIS A 20 3.93 7.41 -6.54
C HIS A 20 3.69 7.59 -5.04
N HIS A 21 2.69 8.40 -4.69
CA HIS A 21 2.29 8.55 -3.31
C HIS A 21 1.62 7.28 -2.78
N ALA A 22 1.88 6.97 -1.51
CA ALA A 22 1.22 5.89 -0.78
C ALA A 22 0.82 6.38 0.62
N LEU A 23 -0.27 5.86 1.17
CA LEU A 23 -0.54 5.94 2.61
C LEU A 23 0.12 4.76 3.29
N VAL A 24 0.89 5.01 4.35
CA VAL A 24 1.66 3.99 5.06
C VAL A 24 1.35 4.06 6.56
N GLY A 25 1.50 2.92 7.24
CA GLY A 25 1.17 2.77 8.64
C GLY A 25 2.42 2.63 9.50
N LYS A 26 2.28 2.93 10.79
CA LYS A 26 3.38 2.74 11.77
C LYS A 26 3.75 1.26 11.93
N ASP A 27 2.81 0.37 11.67
CA ASP A 27 2.98 -1.08 11.83
C ASP A 27 3.38 -1.75 10.50
N THR A 28 3.61 -0.98 9.43
CA THR A 28 4.13 -1.51 8.16
C THR A 28 5.55 -2.05 8.38
N PRO A 29 5.80 -3.36 8.19
CA PRO A 29 7.09 -3.95 8.50
C PRO A 29 8.13 -3.63 7.43
N VAL A 30 9.35 -3.29 7.85
CA VAL A 30 10.52 -3.13 6.98
C VAL A 30 11.09 -4.50 6.62
N GLY A 31 11.51 -4.68 5.37
CA GLY A 31 12.04 -5.95 4.88
C GLY A 31 11.81 -6.16 3.39
N ILE A 32 12.09 -7.37 2.92
CA ILE A 32 11.76 -7.83 1.57
C ILE A 32 10.72 -8.93 1.72
N PHE A 33 9.64 -8.83 0.95
CA PHE A 33 8.47 -9.68 1.06
C PHE A 33 8.04 -10.20 -0.31
N PRO A 34 7.62 -11.48 -0.42
CA PRO A 34 6.94 -11.94 -1.61
C PRO A 34 5.57 -11.26 -1.72
N LEU A 35 5.13 -10.94 -2.93
CA LEU A 35 3.79 -10.46 -3.20
C LEU A 35 2.91 -11.60 -3.73
N THR A 36 1.69 -11.67 -3.23
CA THR A 36 0.68 -12.62 -3.70
C THR A 36 -0.65 -11.90 -3.83
N GLN A 37 -1.30 -12.05 -4.99
CA GLN A 37 -2.64 -11.52 -5.19
C GLN A 37 -3.63 -12.36 -4.38
N ARG A 38 -4.46 -11.68 -3.59
CA ARG A 38 -5.51 -12.29 -2.76
C ARG A 38 -6.86 -11.68 -3.12
N ILE A 39 -7.84 -12.53 -3.40
CA ILE A 39 -9.21 -12.10 -3.65
C ILE A 39 -9.86 -11.71 -2.31
N VAL A 40 -10.56 -10.58 -2.31
CA VAL A 40 -11.21 -10.01 -1.13
C VAL A 40 -12.63 -9.57 -1.50
N GLN A 41 -13.62 -10.10 -0.80
CA GLN A 41 -15.03 -9.74 -1.00
C GLN A 41 -15.46 -8.51 -0.20
N ALA A 42 -14.64 -8.05 0.76
CA ALA A 42 -14.94 -6.89 1.57
C ALA A 42 -15.05 -5.62 0.73
N GLU A 43 -16.09 -4.83 1.00
CA GLU A 43 -16.38 -3.60 0.24
C GLU A 43 -15.25 -2.56 0.36
N GLY A 44 -15.05 -1.82 -0.72
CA GLY A 44 -14.07 -0.75 -0.81
C GLY A 44 -12.64 -1.19 -1.15
N TYR A 45 -12.36 -2.50 -1.22
CA TYR A 45 -11.05 -3.02 -1.66
C TYR A 45 -10.97 -3.25 -3.18
N GLY A 46 -12.11 -3.30 -3.88
CA GLY A 46 -12.16 -3.46 -5.33
C GLY A 46 -11.99 -4.89 -5.83
N GLY A 47 -12.16 -5.89 -4.96
CA GLY A 47 -12.19 -7.32 -5.32
C GLY A 47 -10.88 -8.07 -5.03
N ASP A 48 -9.75 -7.38 -4.90
CA ASP A 48 -8.45 -7.99 -4.67
C ASP A 48 -7.45 -7.05 -3.98
N VAL A 49 -6.42 -7.64 -3.39
CA VAL A 49 -5.28 -6.94 -2.78
C VAL A 49 -3.98 -7.67 -3.08
N LEU A 50 -2.84 -6.98 -2.99
CA LEU A 50 -1.52 -7.60 -3.07
C LEU A 50 -0.98 -7.82 -1.66
N GLN A 51 -1.19 -9.02 -1.13
CA GLN A 51 -0.70 -9.43 0.19
C GLN A 51 0.83 -9.55 0.16
N PHE A 52 1.50 -9.03 1.18
CA PHE A 52 2.96 -9.20 1.36
C PHE A 52 3.35 -9.80 2.71
N LYS A 53 2.46 -9.76 3.71
CA LYS A 53 2.68 -10.44 5.00
C LYS A 53 1.35 -10.81 5.62
N GLU A 54 1.32 -11.94 6.30
CA GLU A 54 0.16 -12.38 7.08
C GLU A 54 0.65 -12.85 8.46
N THR A 55 -0.12 -12.52 9.49
CA THR A 55 0.07 -13.01 10.86
C THR A 55 -1.20 -13.72 11.29
N ALA A 56 -1.20 -14.30 12.50
CA ALA A 56 -2.42 -14.89 13.07
C ALA A 56 -3.57 -13.88 13.26
N ARG A 57 -3.30 -12.56 13.19
CA ARG A 57 -4.29 -11.51 13.48
C ARG A 57 -4.62 -10.64 12.29
N GLU A 58 -3.71 -10.50 11.32
CA GLU A 58 -3.83 -9.47 10.32
C GLU A 58 -3.15 -9.84 9.00
N VAL A 59 -3.62 -9.22 7.93
CA VAL A 59 -3.07 -9.32 6.58
C VAL A 59 -2.57 -7.95 6.18
N PHE A 60 -1.28 -7.85 5.91
CA PHE A 60 -0.67 -6.66 5.36
C PHE A 60 -0.65 -6.76 3.84
N ALA A 61 -1.19 -5.73 3.18
CA ALA A 61 -1.29 -5.70 1.74
C ALA A 61 -1.05 -4.30 1.17
N VAL A 62 -0.66 -4.26 -0.10
CA VAL A 62 -0.85 -3.08 -0.95
C VAL A 62 -2.26 -3.16 -1.52
N HIS A 63 -3.03 -2.08 -1.42
CA HIS A 63 -4.38 -2.03 -1.99
C HIS A 63 -4.78 -0.62 -2.44
N ARG A 64 -5.83 -0.55 -3.26
CA ARG A 64 -6.45 0.72 -3.69
C ARG A 64 -6.92 1.52 -2.48
N VAL A 65 -6.82 2.84 -2.53
CA VAL A 65 -7.22 3.70 -1.41
C VAL A 65 -8.66 3.42 -0.99
N TRP A 66 -8.83 2.97 0.26
CA TRP A 66 -10.15 2.65 0.80
C TRP A 66 -10.87 3.91 1.26
N LEU A 67 -12.09 4.14 0.75
CA LEU A 67 -12.89 5.35 0.95
C LEU A 67 -14.14 5.15 1.82
N GLY A 68 -14.30 3.96 2.43
CA GLY A 68 -15.49 3.63 3.25
C GLY A 68 -15.63 4.43 4.54
N ASN A 69 -14.65 5.27 4.90
CA ASN A 69 -14.76 6.24 6.00
C ASN A 69 -14.34 7.64 5.53
N PRO A 70 -15.29 8.54 5.24
CA PRO A 70 -14.98 9.88 4.73
C PRO A 70 -14.24 10.75 5.76
N THR A 71 -14.45 10.54 7.06
CA THR A 71 -13.79 11.31 8.14
C THR A 71 -12.27 11.12 8.19
N GLN A 72 -11.76 10.09 7.52
CA GLN A 72 -10.32 9.84 7.43
C GLN A 72 -9.64 10.65 6.33
N HIS A 73 -10.39 11.23 5.38
CA HIS A 73 -9.87 12.07 4.29
C HIS A 73 -8.69 11.42 3.53
N ARG A 74 -8.80 10.12 3.25
CA ARG A 74 -7.68 9.32 2.71
C ARG A 74 -7.27 9.77 1.31
N LEU A 75 -8.21 10.19 0.48
CA LEU A 75 -7.91 10.64 -0.88
C LEU A 75 -7.15 11.99 -0.85
N GLU A 76 -7.56 12.90 0.02
CA GLU A 76 -6.90 14.19 0.22
C GLU A 76 -5.50 14.00 0.80
N ARG A 77 -5.36 13.12 1.81
CA ARG A 77 -4.06 12.75 2.38
C ARG A 77 -3.12 12.20 1.32
N LEU A 78 -3.60 11.30 0.46
CA LEU A 78 -2.80 10.69 -0.60
C LEU A 78 -2.25 11.74 -1.57
N ARG A 79 -3.02 12.79 -1.86
CA ARG A 79 -2.60 13.91 -2.72
C ARG A 79 -1.76 14.96 -1.96
N GLY A 80 -1.82 14.95 -0.64
CA GLY A 80 -1.19 15.93 0.24
C GLY A 80 0.27 15.63 0.60
N PRO A 81 0.82 16.40 1.57
CA PRO A 81 2.20 16.26 2.01
C PRO A 81 2.45 14.90 2.66
N ALA A 82 3.70 14.42 2.60
CA ALA A 82 4.10 13.11 3.14
C ALA A 82 3.72 12.91 4.61
N ALA A 83 3.75 13.97 5.42
CA ALA A 83 3.32 13.90 6.83
C ALA A 83 1.88 13.43 7.00
N GLY A 84 0.96 13.87 6.13
CA GLY A 84 -0.45 13.46 6.16
C GLY A 84 -0.69 12.04 5.66
N ARG A 85 0.27 11.46 4.94
CA ARG A 85 0.24 10.10 4.37
C ARG A 85 0.71 9.01 5.35
N ARG A 86 1.36 9.39 6.46
CA ARG A 86 1.86 8.46 7.48
C ARG A 86 0.84 8.27 8.60
N GLY A 87 0.70 7.04 9.08
CA GLY A 87 -0.04 6.69 10.30
C GLY A 87 -1.55 6.59 10.19
N ILE A 88 -2.15 6.84 9.01
CA ILE A 88 -3.60 6.69 8.80
C ILE A 88 -4.04 5.24 8.53
N THR A 89 -3.09 4.38 8.15
CA THR A 89 -3.29 2.95 8.00
C THR A 89 -2.71 2.21 9.21
N GLY A 90 -3.27 1.04 9.51
CA GLY A 90 -2.73 0.13 10.53
C GLY A 90 -1.58 -0.74 10.03
N GLY A 91 -0.99 -0.44 8.87
CA GLY A 91 0.12 -1.23 8.30
C GLY A 91 0.01 -1.53 6.81
N CYS A 92 -1.20 -1.53 6.25
CA CYS A 92 -1.39 -1.62 4.79
C CYS A 92 -0.82 -0.41 4.06
N ILE A 93 -0.50 -0.60 2.79
CA ILE A 93 0.04 0.42 1.91
C ILE A 93 -1.06 0.78 0.91
N ASN A 94 -1.66 1.96 1.06
CA ASN A 94 -2.79 2.36 0.22
C ASN A 94 -2.30 3.25 -0.92
N VAL A 95 -2.67 2.91 -2.15
CA VAL A 95 -2.23 3.63 -3.36
C VAL A 95 -3.43 4.06 -4.19
N ALA A 96 -3.20 4.93 -5.18
CA ALA A 96 -4.24 5.25 -6.16
C ALA A 96 -4.60 3.99 -7.00
N PRO A 97 -5.84 3.84 -7.48
CA PRO A 97 -6.26 2.67 -8.25
C PRO A 97 -5.34 2.32 -9.42
N GLU A 98 -4.94 3.32 -10.21
CA GLU A 98 -4.05 3.17 -11.36
C GLU A 98 -2.64 2.70 -10.96
N VAL A 99 -2.18 3.07 -9.77
CA VAL A 99 -0.91 2.61 -9.22
C VAL A 99 -1.03 1.15 -8.80
N TYR A 100 -2.14 0.76 -8.18
CA TYR A 100 -2.38 -0.65 -7.83
C TYR A 100 -2.40 -1.53 -9.08
N ASP A 101 -3.14 -1.14 -10.12
CA ASP A 101 -3.28 -1.94 -11.34
C ASP A 101 -1.91 -2.14 -12.03
N ALA A 102 -1.00 -1.16 -11.95
CA ALA A 102 0.37 -1.27 -12.46
C ALA A 102 1.29 -2.20 -11.63
N LEU A 103 0.91 -2.52 -10.38
CA LEU A 103 1.66 -3.42 -9.50
C LEU A 103 1.19 -4.88 -9.64
N VAL A 104 0.04 -5.13 -10.25
CA VAL A 104 -0.48 -6.50 -10.44
C VAL A 104 0.52 -7.31 -11.28
N GLY A 105 0.83 -8.52 -10.81
CA GLY A 105 1.82 -9.40 -11.44
C GLY A 105 3.26 -9.19 -10.96
N MET A 106 3.53 -8.13 -10.17
CA MET A 106 4.79 -8.01 -9.45
C MET A 106 4.86 -9.03 -8.31
N THR A 107 6.06 -9.56 -8.05
CA THR A 107 6.25 -10.71 -7.15
C THR A 107 7.03 -10.37 -5.89
N GLU A 108 7.59 -9.17 -5.76
CA GLU A 108 8.44 -8.80 -4.64
C GLU A 108 8.24 -7.33 -4.24
N LEU A 109 8.19 -7.08 -2.93
CA LEU A 109 8.09 -5.77 -2.31
C LEU A 109 9.23 -5.57 -1.31
N LYS A 110 10.02 -4.52 -1.50
CA LYS A 110 10.98 -4.05 -0.51
C LYS A 110 10.42 -2.84 0.23
N VAL A 111 10.28 -2.94 1.55
CA VAL A 111 9.89 -1.83 2.42
C VAL A 111 11.12 -1.32 3.16
N THR A 112 11.36 -0.01 3.11
CA THR A 112 12.45 0.69 3.80
C THR A 112 11.91 1.87 4.59
N TRP A 113 12.71 2.37 5.54
CA TRP A 113 12.48 3.71 6.09
C TRP A 113 12.67 4.76 5.00
#